data_AF-A0A7C5CNP9-F1
#
_entry.id   AF-A0A7C5CNP9-F1
#
_cell.length_a   1.000
_cell.length_b   1.000
_cell.length_c   1.000
_cell.angle_alpha   90.00
_cell.angle_beta   90.00
_cell.angle_gamma   90.00
#
_symmetry.space_group_name_H-M   'P 1'
#
loop_
_entity.id
_entity.type
_entity.pdbx_description
1 polymer ?
#
loop_
_entity_poly.entity_id
_entity_poly.type
_entity_poly.pdbx_seq_one_letter_code
_entity_poly.pdbx_strand_id
1 'polypeptide(L)'
;MGMAHNFHIHATHFYLLERNGSAASIAPYEQGYKDVVRLDPFDSVKFVVQMTDYTTDASASYMFHCHILEHEDNGMMGQFIVS
;
A
#
# COMPACT_ATOMS: atom_id res chain seq x y z
N MET A 1 -17.22 -4.14 -9.02
CA MET A 1 -16.21 -5.22 -8.93
C MET A 1 -15.62 -5.41 -10.31
N GLY A 2 -14.31 -5.34 -10.48
CA GLY A 2 -13.65 -5.34 -11.79
C GLY A 2 -12.83 -4.10 -12.13
N MET A 3 -12.59 -3.20 -11.16
CA MET A 3 -11.69 -2.06 -11.33
C MET A 3 -10.35 -2.34 -10.65
N ALA A 4 -9.29 -1.74 -11.18
CA ALA A 4 -7.99 -1.77 -10.53
C ALA A 4 -7.95 -0.76 -9.38
N HIS A 5 -7.06 -1.01 -8.43
CA HIS A 5 -6.79 -0.13 -7.30
C HIS A 5 -5.29 0.08 -7.17
N ASN A 6 -4.86 1.33 -6.97
CA ASN A 6 -3.46 1.65 -6.71
C ASN A 6 -3.31 1.85 -5.20
N PHE A 7 -2.93 0.82 -4.45
CA PHE A 7 -2.76 0.95 -3.01
C PHE A 7 -1.53 1.81 -2.69
N HIS A 8 -1.72 2.87 -1.90
CA HIS A 8 -0.67 3.75 -1.38
C HIS A 8 -0.69 3.75 0.15
N ILE A 9 0.50 3.88 0.77
CA ILE A 9 0.68 4.08 2.22
C ILE A 9 1.64 5.24 2.47
N HIS A 10 1.31 6.09 3.45
CA HIS A 10 2.09 7.27 3.80
C HIS A 10 3.32 6.94 4.67
N ALA A 11 4.18 7.95 4.82
CA ALA A 11 5.36 8.02 5.69
C ALA A 11 6.57 7.15 5.33
N THR A 12 6.41 6.09 4.54
CA THR A 12 7.53 5.21 4.23
C THR A 12 7.30 4.42 2.94
N HIS A 13 8.31 3.63 2.60
CA HIS A 13 8.27 2.68 1.51
C HIS A 13 8.06 1.26 2.07
N PHE A 14 7.53 0.39 1.23
CA PHE A 14 7.41 -1.04 1.46
C PHE A 14 8.21 -1.84 0.43
N TYR A 15 8.42 -3.11 0.75
CA TYR A 15 8.96 -4.11 -0.16
C TYR A 15 7.93 -5.23 -0.35
N LEU A 16 7.68 -5.65 -1.59
CA LEU A 16 6.77 -6.76 -1.86
C LEU A 16 7.42 -8.10 -1.48
N LEU A 17 6.69 -8.93 -0.75
CA LEU A 17 7.09 -10.29 -0.37
C LEU A 17 6.43 -11.35 -1.27
N GLU A 18 5.16 -11.16 -1.61
CA GLU A 18 4.41 -12.07 -2.49
C GLU A 18 3.47 -11.27 -3.39
N ARG A 19 3.27 -11.74 -4.63
CA ARG A 19 2.15 -11.37 -5.50
C ARG A 19 1.36 -12.63 -5.82
N ASN A 20 0.05 -12.59 -5.64
CA ASN A 20 -0.84 -13.73 -5.89
C ASN A 20 -0.35 -15.03 -5.24
N GLY A 21 0.12 -14.91 -3.99
CA GLY A 21 0.60 -16.02 -3.16
C GLY A 21 2.02 -16.51 -3.44
N SER A 22 2.81 -15.83 -4.28
CA SER A 22 4.19 -16.25 -4.58
C SER A 22 5.15 -15.07 -4.77
N ALA A 23 6.36 -15.19 -4.22
CA ALA A 23 7.45 -14.24 -4.46
C ALA A 23 7.93 -14.27 -5.92
N ALA A 24 7.85 -15.42 -6.60
CA ALA A 24 8.26 -15.56 -7.99
C ALA A 24 7.34 -14.83 -8.98
N SER A 25 6.14 -14.45 -8.53
CA SER A 25 5.17 -13.68 -9.33
C SER A 25 5.41 -12.17 -9.28
N ILE A 26 6.36 -11.69 -8.48
CA ILE A 26 6.71 -10.27 -8.41
C ILE A 26 7.45 -9.88 -9.69
N ALA A 27 6.88 -8.95 -10.44
CA ALA A 27 7.50 -8.52 -11.69
C ALA A 27 8.79 -7.74 -11.43
N PRO A 28 9.77 -7.73 -12.37
CA PRO A 28 11.05 -7.05 -12.16
C PRO A 28 10.92 -5.56 -11.79
N TYR A 29 9.92 -4.85 -12.32
CA TYR A 29 9.67 -3.43 -12.03
C TYR A 29 9.00 -3.18 -10.67
N GLU A 30 8.55 -4.25 -10.00
CA GLU A 30 7.96 -4.20 -8.66
C GLU A 30 8.98 -4.54 -7.57
N GLN A 31 10.19 -4.96 -7.95
CA GLN A 31 11.29 -5.21 -7.03
C GLN A 31 11.87 -3.87 -6.55
N GLY A 32 12.26 -3.83 -5.28
CA GLY A 32 12.73 -2.60 -4.65
C GLY A 32 11.69 -1.95 -3.74
N TYR A 33 12.07 -0.78 -3.21
CA TYR A 33 11.21 0.02 -2.36
C TYR A 33 10.15 0.75 -3.19
N LYS A 34 8.89 0.69 -2.74
CA LYS A 34 7.75 1.37 -3.36
C LYS A 34 6.86 1.97 -2.29
N ASP A 35 6.08 2.97 -2.64
CA ASP A 35 5.02 3.55 -1.82
C ASP A 35 3.63 3.33 -2.43
N VAL A 36 3.56 2.91 -3.70
CA VAL A 36 2.33 2.56 -4.44
C VAL A 36 2.48 1.23 -5.15
N VAL A 37 1.43 0.40 -5.11
CA VAL A 37 1.32 -0.85 -5.89
C VAL A 37 -0.04 -0.96 -6.56
N ARG A 38 -0.04 -1.34 -7.85
CA ARG A 38 -1.26 -1.61 -8.60
C ARG A 38 -1.78 -3.02 -8.28
N LEU A 39 -3.08 -3.10 -8.06
CA LEU A 39 -3.85 -4.34 -7.92
C LEU A 39 -4.91 -4.35 -9.01
N ASP A 40 -4.78 -5.26 -9.98
CA ASP A 40 -5.85 -5.55 -10.92
C ASP A 40 -6.92 -6.43 -10.25
N PRO A 41 -8.11 -6.63 -10.85
CA PRO A 41 -9.13 -7.47 -10.26
C PRO A 41 -8.60 -8.87 -9.92
N PHE A 42 -8.90 -9.32 -8.70
CA PHE A 42 -8.44 -10.61 -8.13
C PHE A 42 -6.95 -10.70 -7.78
N ASP A 43 -6.18 -9.61 -7.93
CA ASP A 43 -4.82 -9.57 -7.41
C ASP A 43 -4.79 -9.53 -5.88
N SER A 44 -3.69 -10.05 -5.33
CA SER A 44 -3.30 -9.88 -3.93
C SER A 44 -1.79 -9.65 -3.84
N VAL A 45 -1.37 -8.83 -2.89
CA VAL A 45 0.04 -8.63 -2.56
C VAL A 45 0.23 -8.76 -1.06
N LYS A 46 1.38 -9.31 -0.67
CA LYS A 46 1.90 -9.24 0.70
C LYS A 46 3.14 -8.37 0.66
N PHE A 47 3.22 -7.36 1.53
CA PHE A 47 4.37 -6.47 1.61
C PHE A 47 4.83 -6.29 3.05
N VAL A 48 6.07 -5.84 3.21
CA VAL A 48 6.63 -5.46 4.51
C VAL A 48 6.96 -3.98 4.51
N VAL A 49 6.67 -3.34 5.64
CA VAL A 49 6.99 -1.94 5.91
C VAL A 49 7.87 -1.89 7.15
N GLN A 50 8.88 -1.04 7.12
CA GLN A 50 9.63 -0.65 8.31
C GLN A 50 9.40 0.84 8.58
N MET A 51 8.78 1.14 9.71
CA MET A 51 8.61 2.50 10.22
C MET A 51 9.74 2.77 11.22
N THR A 52 10.70 3.62 10.86
CA THR A 52 11.86 3.96 11.73
C THR A 52 11.87 5.43 12.16
N ASP A 53 11.31 6.31 11.32
CA ASP A 53 11.12 7.73 11.60
C ASP A 53 9.62 8.03 11.55
N TYR A 54 8.95 7.88 12.70
CA TYR A 54 7.51 8.04 12.81
C TYR A 54 7.13 8.77 14.10
N THR A 55 6.06 9.55 14.02
CA THR A 55 5.36 10.06 15.21
C THR A 55 4.52 8.97 15.89
N THR A 56 4.50 8.99 17.22
CA THR A 56 3.59 8.20 18.07
C THR A 56 2.39 9.03 18.55
N ASP A 57 2.29 10.30 18.14
CA ASP A 57 1.16 11.16 18.44
C ASP A 57 -0.09 10.65 17.71
N ALA A 58 -1.08 10.18 18.46
CA ALA A 58 -2.31 9.65 17.91
C ALA A 58 -3.14 10.69 17.15
N SER A 59 -2.87 11.99 17.32
CA SER A 59 -3.49 13.07 16.53
C SER A 59 -2.86 13.26 15.14
N ALA A 60 -1.69 12.66 14.90
CA ALA A 60 -0.97 12.69 13.63
C ALA A 60 -0.95 11.28 13.00
N SER A 61 -2.14 10.76 12.65
CA SER A 61 -2.28 9.47 11.97
C SER A 61 -1.75 9.50 10.54
N TYR A 62 -1.31 8.34 10.05
CA TYR A 62 -0.91 8.15 8.66
C TYR A 62 -2.05 7.54 7.85
N MET A 63 -2.05 7.80 6.56
CA MET A 63 -3.08 7.31 5.64
C MET A 63 -2.58 6.12 4.83
N PHE A 64 -3.51 5.25 4.47
CA PHE A 64 -3.38 4.37 3.33
C PHE A 64 -4.67 4.44 2.52
N HIS A 65 -4.57 4.40 1.19
CA HIS A 65 -5.73 4.60 0.34
C HIS A 65 -5.51 4.07 -1.07
N CYS A 66 -6.60 4.00 -1.84
CA CYS A 66 -6.51 3.87 -3.28
C CYS A 66 -6.08 5.22 -3.87
N HIS A 67 -4.99 5.25 -4.63
CA HIS A 67 -4.43 6.43 -5.28
C HIS A 67 -5.06 6.73 -6.66
N ILE A 68 -6.31 6.27 -6.84
CA ILE A 68 -7.21 6.72 -7.90
C ILE A 68 -8.15 7.70 -7.20
N LEU A 69 -8.04 8.98 -7.53
CA LEU A 69 -8.63 10.07 -6.75
C LEU A 69 -10.15 9.90 -6.59
N GLU A 70 -10.85 9.43 -7.62
CA GLU A 70 -12.28 9.19 -7.54
C GLU A 70 -12.62 8.08 -6.54
N HIS A 71 -11.76 7.05 -6.40
CA HIS A 71 -11.97 6.01 -5.39
C HIS A 71 -11.64 6.53 -3.99
N GLU A 72 -10.56 7.32 -3.88
CA GLU A 72 -10.13 7.99 -2.64
C GLU A 72 -11.23 8.89 -2.08
N ASP A 73 -11.73 9.83 -2.89
CA ASP A 73 -12.75 10.82 -2.51
C ASP A 73 -14.09 10.17 -2.16
N ASN A 74 -14.38 8.99 -2.73
CA ASN A 74 -15.56 8.19 -2.39
C ASN A 74 -15.34 7.25 -1.18
N GLY A 75 -14.25 7.44 -0.42
CA GLY A 75 -14.03 6.82 0.88
C GLY A 75 -13.14 5.58 0.87
N MET A 76 -12.41 5.29 -0.21
CA MET A 76 -11.44 4.18 -0.25
C MET A 76 -10.11 4.58 0.41
N MET A 77 -10.19 5.03 1.66
CA MET A 77 -9.11 5.53 2.49
C MET A 77 -9.27 5.01 3.93
N GLY A 78 -8.15 4.72 4.58
CA GLY A 78 -8.07 4.39 5.99
C GLY A 78 -6.90 5.11 6.65
N GLN A 79 -6.88 5.06 7.98
CA GLN A 79 -5.83 5.65 8.80
C GLN A 79 -5.27 4.63 9.79
N PHE A 80 -4.01 4.83 10.18
CA PHE A 80 -3.34 4.04 11.20
C PHE A 80 -2.39 4.90 12.04
N ILE A 81 -2.11 4.42 13.25
CA ILE A 81 -1.09 4.97 14.14
C ILE A 81 0.05 3.95 14.27
N VAL A 82 1.25 4.42 14.56
CA VAL A 82 2.41 3.58 14.85
C VAL A 82 2.79 3.80 16.32
N SER A 83 2.93 2.71 17.08
CA SER A 83 3.17 2.73 18.54
C SER A 83 4.38 1.90 18.90
#